data_AF-A0A645CQT2-F1
#
_entry.id   AF-A0A645CQT2-F1
#
_cell.length_a   1.000
_cell.length_b   1.000
_cell.length_c   1.000
_cell.angle_alpha   90.00
_cell.angle_beta   90.00
_cell.angle_gamma   90.00
#
_symmetry.space_group_name_H-M   'P 1'
#
loop_
_entity.id
_entity.type
_entity.pdbx_description
1 polymer ?
#
loop_
_entity_poly.entity_id
_entity_poly.type
_entity_poly.pdbx_seq_one_letter_code
_entity_poly.pdbx_strand_id
1 'polypeptide(L)'
;MVVAGNKCASFELEEIFRASGKPFVITENVMPEFNRLNIEPARRKIKELFISRIIEAKGLSRIQEMCKTDIIPTPLAVLNACELLSKGTKNMPGLGDLLAVDIGGATTDVYSISDGRPTLENVTVKGLPEPISKRTVEGDLGMRYSLPSLVDELDLDAFSKELSIDRSEVIGWVSTCTQHPGLLAEAESREQKIEELIARNAVKIAVERHAGTYQPVYTPFGQVYTLTGKDLAAVPFVIGIGGVVINARRPHAILEGAKRQPDDHVFAKPEQPGYLIDKKYIFASMGLLGSAYPDLALELMKKETINLTHYGNFQ
;
A
#
# COMPACT_ATOMS: atom_id res chain seq x y z
N MET A 1 -14.19 -13.83 12.87
CA MET A 1 -12.74 -14.11 12.79
C MET A 1 -12.49 -15.16 11.71
N VAL A 2 -11.41 -15.05 10.93
CA VAL A 2 -11.06 -16.05 9.90
C VAL A 2 -9.83 -16.80 10.37
N VAL A 3 -9.88 -18.13 10.32
CA VAL A 3 -8.81 -19.01 10.79
C VAL A 3 -8.37 -19.91 9.63
N ALA A 4 -7.08 -19.88 9.32
CA ALA A 4 -6.45 -20.70 8.29
C ALA A 4 -5.28 -21.45 8.93
N GLY A 5 -5.20 -22.76 8.72
CA GLY A 5 -4.15 -23.56 9.34
C GLY A 5 -4.18 -25.02 8.93
N ASN A 6 -3.36 -25.83 9.58
CA ASN A 6 -3.26 -27.26 9.29
C ASN A 6 -4.61 -27.96 9.48
N LYS A 7 -4.97 -28.82 8.52
CA LYS A 7 -6.23 -29.59 8.54
C LYS A 7 -6.40 -30.39 9.84
N CYS A 8 -5.31 -30.91 10.40
CA CYS A 8 -5.35 -31.68 11.64
C CYS A 8 -5.78 -30.85 12.86
N ALA A 9 -5.59 -29.53 12.83
CA ALA A 9 -5.96 -28.63 13.92
C ALA A 9 -7.39 -28.08 13.78
N SER A 10 -8.07 -28.30 12.65
CA SER A 10 -9.37 -27.66 12.39
C SER A 10 -10.46 -28.08 13.37
N PHE A 11 -10.45 -29.35 13.79
CA PHE A 11 -11.44 -29.87 14.74
C PHE A 11 -11.29 -29.23 16.13
N GLU A 12 -10.07 -29.21 16.67
CA GLU A 12 -9.79 -28.59 17.97
C GLU A 12 -10.08 -27.09 17.96
N LEU A 13 -9.70 -26.39 16.88
CA LEU A 13 -10.04 -24.97 16.70
C LEU A 13 -11.55 -24.76 16.69
N GLU A 14 -12.30 -25.64 16.03
CA GLU A 14 -13.76 -25.57 15.97
C GLU A 14 -14.40 -25.73 17.35
N GLU A 15 -13.94 -26.68 18.16
CA GLU A 15 -14.41 -26.86 19.54
C GLU A 15 -14.12 -25.62 20.41
N ILE A 16 -12.89 -25.11 20.37
CA ILE A 16 -12.49 -23.92 21.15
C ILE A 16 -13.33 -22.70 20.76
N PHE A 17 -13.50 -22.43 19.46
CA PHE A 17 -14.24 -21.24 19.04
C PHE A 17 -15.74 -21.36 19.26
N ARG A 18 -16.32 -22.55 19.09
CA ARG A 18 -17.71 -22.81 19.49
C ARG A 18 -17.92 -22.56 20.98
N ALA A 19 -17.03 -23.06 21.84
CA ALA A 19 -17.11 -22.83 23.29
C ALA A 19 -16.96 -21.34 23.66
N SER A 20 -16.20 -20.57 22.88
CA SER A 20 -16.02 -19.12 23.12
C SER A 20 -17.22 -18.25 22.74
N GLY A 21 -18.18 -18.79 21.96
CA GLY A 21 -19.34 -18.04 21.44
C GLY A 21 -19.00 -16.96 20.40
N LYS A 22 -17.72 -16.84 19.97
CA LYS A 22 -17.30 -15.83 18.99
C LYS A 22 -17.53 -16.34 17.56
N PRO A 23 -18.05 -15.51 16.63
CA PRO A 23 -18.23 -15.93 15.25
C PRO A 23 -16.88 -16.15 14.54
N PHE A 24 -16.72 -17.32 13.94
CA PHE A 24 -15.51 -17.73 13.26
C PHE A 24 -15.81 -18.43 11.92
N VAL A 25 -14.83 -18.43 11.03
CA VAL A 25 -14.85 -19.17 9.76
C VAL A 25 -13.51 -19.86 9.61
N ILE A 26 -13.51 -21.17 9.40
CA ILE A 26 -12.31 -21.94 9.06
C ILE A 26 -12.17 -21.98 7.54
N THR A 27 -10.96 -21.80 7.03
CA THR A 27 -10.64 -21.86 5.60
C THR A 27 -9.39 -22.72 5.37
N GLU A 28 -9.02 -22.89 4.11
CA GLU A 28 -7.83 -23.65 3.70
C GLU A 28 -6.54 -23.06 4.30
N ASN A 29 -5.53 -23.91 4.47
CA ASN A 29 -4.21 -23.49 4.92
C ASN A 29 -3.60 -22.49 3.92
N VAL A 30 -3.08 -21.36 4.43
CA VAL A 30 -2.39 -20.35 3.62
C VAL A 30 -1.03 -20.82 3.10
N MET A 31 -0.47 -21.88 3.67
CA MET A 31 0.75 -22.55 3.22
C MET A 31 0.58 -24.07 3.38
N PRO A 32 -0.15 -24.74 2.46
CA PRO A 32 -0.41 -26.17 2.55
C PRO A 32 0.85 -27.02 2.35
N GLU A 33 1.82 -26.50 1.61
CA GLU A 33 3.14 -27.09 1.38
C GLU A 33 4.21 -26.06 1.76
N PHE A 34 5.35 -26.51 2.29
CA PHE A 34 6.44 -25.61 2.67
C PHE A 34 6.88 -24.76 1.47
N ASN A 35 6.95 -23.43 1.67
CA ASN A 35 7.25 -22.42 0.64
C ASN A 35 6.23 -22.29 -0.51
N ARG A 36 5.02 -22.87 -0.40
CA ARG A 36 3.95 -22.67 -1.39
C ARG A 36 2.73 -22.01 -0.76
N LEU A 37 2.45 -20.78 -1.17
CA LEU A 37 1.30 -20.02 -0.67
C LEU A 37 -0.02 -20.41 -1.36
N ASN A 38 -1.10 -20.43 -0.59
CA ASN A 38 -2.49 -20.53 -1.02
C ASN A 38 -3.35 -19.47 -0.31
N ILE A 39 -3.15 -18.20 -0.67
CA ILE A 39 -3.75 -17.04 0.04
C ILE A 39 -5.19 -16.74 -0.36
N GLU A 40 -5.63 -17.16 -1.55
CA GLU A 40 -6.93 -16.80 -2.12
C GLU A 40 -8.13 -17.30 -1.30
N PRO A 41 -8.15 -18.52 -0.74
CA PRO A 41 -9.24 -18.98 0.13
C PRO A 41 -9.41 -18.10 1.38
N ALA A 42 -8.31 -17.71 2.02
CA ALA A 42 -8.34 -16.85 3.20
C ALA A 42 -8.79 -15.42 2.84
N ARG A 43 -8.24 -14.84 1.75
CA ARG A 43 -8.65 -13.53 1.23
C ARG A 43 -10.13 -13.48 0.92
N ARG A 44 -10.68 -14.53 0.29
CA ARG A 44 -12.12 -14.62 -0.02
C ARG A 44 -12.98 -14.62 1.24
N LYS A 45 -12.61 -15.41 2.27
CA LYS A 45 -13.34 -15.42 3.54
C LYS A 45 -13.26 -14.10 4.31
N ILE A 46 -12.12 -13.43 4.29
CA ILE A 46 -11.97 -12.09 4.87
C ILE A 46 -12.85 -11.09 4.12
N LYS A 47 -12.85 -11.14 2.78
CA LYS A 47 -13.71 -10.30 1.93
C LYS A 47 -15.19 -10.54 2.22
N GLU A 48 -15.64 -11.79 2.24
CA GLU A 48 -17.03 -12.17 2.56
C GLU A 48 -17.45 -11.62 3.92
N LEU A 49 -16.62 -11.80 4.96
CA LEU A 49 -16.89 -11.31 6.31
C LEU A 49 -16.92 -9.77 6.38
N PHE A 50 -16.02 -9.09 5.66
CA PHE A 50 -15.97 -7.63 5.62
C PHE A 50 -17.20 -7.06 4.91
N ILE A 51 -17.57 -7.64 3.76
CA ILE A 51 -18.75 -7.24 3.00
C ILE A 51 -20.01 -7.48 3.81
N SER A 52 -20.18 -8.64 4.44
CA SER A 52 -21.39 -8.93 5.22
C SER A 52 -21.59 -7.89 6.34
N ARG A 53 -20.51 -7.52 7.04
CA ARG A 53 -20.54 -6.50 8.10
C ARG A 53 -20.84 -5.09 7.58
N ILE A 54 -20.26 -4.69 6.45
CA ILE A 54 -20.51 -3.37 5.86
C ILE A 54 -21.91 -3.28 5.27
N ILE A 55 -22.36 -4.33 4.60
CA ILE A 55 -23.70 -4.42 4.02
C ILE A 55 -24.77 -4.28 5.11
N GLU A 56 -24.62 -5.02 6.21
CA GLU A 56 -25.49 -4.91 7.39
C GLU A 56 -25.46 -3.49 7.99
N ALA A 57 -24.28 -2.89 8.11
CA ALA A 57 -24.11 -1.59 8.77
C ALA A 57 -24.57 -0.37 7.93
N LYS A 58 -24.56 -0.48 6.59
CA LYS A 58 -24.88 0.64 5.67
C LYS A 58 -26.12 0.43 4.80
N GLY A 59 -26.85 -0.67 4.98
CA GLY A 59 -28.06 -0.96 4.19
C GLY A 59 -27.79 -1.26 2.71
N LEU A 60 -26.56 -1.68 2.36
CA LEU A 60 -26.15 -1.95 0.97
C LEU A 60 -26.76 -3.26 0.41
N SER A 61 -27.55 -4.00 1.18
CA SER A 61 -28.12 -5.30 0.79
C SER A 61 -28.99 -5.16 -0.45
N ARG A 62 -29.79 -4.10 -0.49
CA ARG A 62 -30.65 -3.78 -1.65
C ARG A 62 -29.84 -3.44 -2.90
N ILE A 63 -28.66 -2.83 -2.74
CA ILE A 63 -27.77 -2.51 -3.86
C ILE A 63 -27.11 -3.80 -4.39
N GLN A 64 -26.68 -4.70 -3.50
CA GLN A 64 -26.15 -6.01 -3.89
C GLN A 64 -27.19 -6.84 -4.66
N GLU A 65 -28.46 -6.84 -4.25
CA GLU A 65 -29.56 -7.51 -4.96
C GLU A 65 -29.83 -6.93 -6.36
N MET A 66 -29.58 -5.62 -6.55
CA MET A 66 -29.74 -4.94 -7.84
C MET A 66 -28.52 -5.11 -8.76
N CYS A 67 -27.36 -5.49 -8.21
CA CYS A 67 -26.12 -5.67 -8.96
C CYS A 67 -25.99 -7.11 -9.47
N LYS A 68 -25.62 -7.26 -10.74
CA LYS A 68 -25.32 -8.58 -11.34
C LYS A 68 -23.97 -9.17 -10.88
N THR A 69 -23.16 -8.36 -10.21
CA THR A 69 -21.79 -8.69 -9.79
C THR A 69 -21.59 -8.36 -8.33
N ASP A 70 -20.68 -9.07 -7.67
CA ASP A 70 -20.31 -8.81 -6.28
C ASP A 70 -19.80 -7.37 -6.08
N ILE A 71 -20.18 -6.77 -4.97
CA ILE A 71 -19.53 -5.55 -4.49
C ILE A 71 -18.05 -5.85 -4.23
N ILE A 72 -17.16 -5.09 -4.89
CA ILE A 72 -15.72 -5.17 -4.68
C ILE A 72 -15.31 -3.98 -3.80
N PRO A 73 -14.70 -4.22 -2.62
CA PRO A 73 -14.18 -3.15 -1.79
C PRO A 73 -13.10 -2.35 -2.52
N THR A 74 -13.06 -1.03 -2.30
CA THR A 74 -12.10 -0.12 -2.96
C THR A 74 -10.65 -0.62 -2.90
N PRO A 75 -10.11 -1.07 -1.75
CA PRO A 75 -8.71 -1.52 -1.71
C PRO A 75 -8.45 -2.77 -2.57
N LEU A 76 -9.45 -3.66 -2.70
CA LEU A 76 -9.34 -4.81 -3.60
C LEU A 76 -9.43 -4.38 -5.07
N ALA A 77 -10.28 -3.39 -5.38
CA ALA A 77 -10.36 -2.84 -6.72
C ALA A 77 -9.04 -2.16 -7.13
N VAL A 78 -8.42 -1.38 -6.24
CA VAL A 78 -7.10 -0.78 -6.49
C VAL A 78 -6.03 -1.85 -6.68
N LEU A 79 -6.00 -2.91 -5.85
CA LEU A 79 -5.07 -4.03 -6.06
C LEU A 79 -5.27 -4.70 -7.42
N ASN A 80 -6.52 -4.94 -7.84
CA ASN A 80 -6.82 -5.51 -9.15
C ASN A 80 -6.34 -4.60 -10.30
N ALA A 81 -6.48 -3.30 -10.15
CA ALA A 81 -6.00 -2.32 -11.11
C ALA A 81 -4.46 -2.34 -11.21
N CYS A 82 -3.77 -2.35 -10.07
CA CYS A 82 -2.31 -2.50 -10.00
C CYS A 82 -1.85 -3.81 -10.67
N GLU A 83 -2.53 -4.93 -10.41
CA GLU A 83 -2.22 -6.21 -11.06
C GLU A 83 -2.40 -6.16 -12.57
N LEU A 84 -3.52 -5.60 -13.05
CA LEU A 84 -3.82 -5.46 -14.47
C LEU A 84 -2.81 -4.54 -15.16
N LEU A 85 -2.46 -3.41 -14.52
CA LEU A 85 -1.48 -2.47 -15.05
C LEU A 85 -0.08 -3.09 -15.12
N SER A 86 0.31 -3.87 -14.11
CA SER A 86 1.61 -4.54 -14.02
C SER A 86 1.75 -5.69 -15.02
N LYS A 87 0.78 -6.64 -15.01
CA LYS A 87 0.85 -7.89 -15.79
C LYS A 87 0.42 -7.70 -17.24
N GLY A 88 -0.46 -6.73 -17.49
CA GLY A 88 -1.09 -6.55 -18.79
C GLY A 88 -2.22 -7.53 -19.03
N THR A 89 -2.57 -7.68 -20.31
CA THR A 89 -3.56 -8.65 -20.80
C THR A 89 -2.92 -9.56 -21.84
N LYS A 90 -3.72 -10.47 -22.43
CA LYS A 90 -3.29 -11.29 -23.56
C LYS A 90 -2.93 -10.45 -24.79
N ASN A 91 -3.54 -9.27 -24.93
CA ASN A 91 -3.46 -8.43 -26.11
C ASN A 91 -2.51 -7.23 -25.92
N MET A 92 -2.27 -6.83 -24.66
CA MET A 92 -1.48 -5.64 -24.35
C MET A 92 -0.48 -5.93 -23.22
N PRO A 93 0.82 -5.60 -23.40
CA PRO A 93 1.80 -5.80 -22.34
C PRO A 93 1.50 -4.89 -21.15
N GLY A 94 1.83 -5.33 -19.94
CA GLY A 94 1.77 -4.48 -18.76
C GLY A 94 2.97 -3.55 -18.64
N LEU A 95 3.05 -2.79 -17.54
CA LEU A 95 4.21 -1.96 -17.20
C LEU A 95 5.37 -2.75 -16.56
N GLY A 96 5.13 -4.00 -16.18
CA GLY A 96 6.07 -4.78 -15.37
C GLY A 96 5.92 -4.46 -13.89
N ASP A 97 7.00 -4.63 -13.14
CA ASP A 97 6.99 -4.45 -11.69
C ASP A 97 6.62 -3.01 -11.29
N LEU A 98 5.81 -2.87 -10.25
CA LEU A 98 5.39 -1.57 -9.75
C LEU A 98 5.10 -1.59 -8.25
N LEU A 99 5.23 -0.40 -7.65
CA LEU A 99 4.77 -0.05 -6.33
C LEU A 99 3.69 1.02 -6.47
N ALA A 100 2.61 0.95 -5.71
CA ALA A 100 1.61 2.01 -5.62
C ALA A 100 1.34 2.36 -4.16
N VAL A 101 1.15 3.64 -3.88
CA VAL A 101 0.86 4.16 -2.54
C VAL A 101 -0.40 5.00 -2.60
N ASP A 102 -1.44 4.60 -1.87
CA ASP A 102 -2.73 5.30 -1.76
C ASP A 102 -2.85 5.91 -0.37
N ILE A 103 -2.67 7.24 -0.30
CA ILE A 103 -2.71 7.97 0.96
C ILE A 103 -4.13 8.52 1.17
N GLY A 104 -4.83 7.95 2.13
CA GLY A 104 -6.16 8.36 2.56
C GLY A 104 -6.15 9.29 3.77
N GLY A 105 -7.35 9.65 4.22
CA GLY A 105 -7.53 10.43 5.45
C GLY A 105 -7.24 9.61 6.72
N ALA A 106 -7.46 8.29 6.69
CA ALA A 106 -7.31 7.43 7.87
C ALA A 106 -6.18 6.40 7.73
N THR A 107 -5.80 6.04 6.51
CA THR A 107 -4.86 4.95 6.26
C THR A 107 -3.97 5.29 5.09
N THR A 108 -2.77 4.72 5.06
CA THR A 108 -1.96 4.62 3.84
C THR A 108 -1.90 3.16 3.41
N ASP A 109 -2.33 2.90 2.19
CA ASP A 109 -2.26 1.59 1.56
C ASP A 109 -1.03 1.52 0.65
N VAL A 110 -0.27 0.44 0.75
CA VAL A 110 0.88 0.17 -0.14
C VAL A 110 0.65 -1.13 -0.88
N TYR A 111 0.78 -1.09 -2.21
CA TYR A 111 0.60 -2.21 -3.11
C TYR A 111 1.90 -2.46 -3.88
N SER A 112 2.39 -3.70 -3.92
CA SER A 112 3.50 -4.07 -4.81
C SER A 112 3.14 -5.27 -5.67
N ILE A 113 3.41 -5.14 -6.97
CA ILE A 113 3.35 -6.23 -7.94
C ILE A 113 4.78 -6.48 -8.43
N SER A 114 5.40 -7.51 -7.90
CA SER A 114 6.80 -7.88 -8.18
C SER A 114 7.09 -9.26 -7.60
N ASP A 115 8.04 -10.00 -8.17
CA ASP A 115 8.53 -11.26 -7.57
C ASP A 115 9.32 -11.00 -6.28
N GLY A 116 9.91 -9.81 -6.13
CA GLY A 116 10.55 -9.40 -4.89
C GLY A 116 11.82 -10.16 -4.54
N ARG A 117 12.48 -10.74 -5.54
CA ARG A 117 13.71 -11.53 -5.37
C ARG A 117 14.88 -10.62 -4.97
N PRO A 118 15.81 -11.12 -4.14
CA PRO A 118 17.02 -10.37 -3.80
C PRO A 118 17.75 -9.86 -5.04
N THR A 119 18.05 -8.56 -5.04
CA THR A 119 18.85 -7.86 -6.05
C THR A 119 20.33 -7.89 -5.71
N LEU A 120 20.69 -8.07 -4.44
CA LEU A 120 22.06 -8.20 -3.98
C LEU A 120 22.55 -9.66 -4.06
N GLU A 121 23.84 -9.84 -4.34
CA GLU A 121 24.50 -11.14 -4.25
C GLU A 121 24.67 -11.60 -2.80
N ASN A 122 24.85 -12.90 -2.58
CA ASN A 122 25.07 -13.50 -1.24
C ASN A 122 23.96 -13.21 -0.22
N VAL A 123 22.71 -13.12 -0.71
CA VAL A 123 21.52 -12.96 0.13
C VAL A 123 20.81 -14.29 0.32
N THR A 124 20.50 -14.62 1.57
CA THR A 124 19.58 -15.70 1.91
C THR A 124 18.21 -15.12 2.30
N VAL A 125 17.14 -15.58 1.65
CA VAL A 125 15.78 -15.17 2.04
C VAL A 125 15.36 -15.88 3.32
N LYS A 126 14.85 -15.12 4.28
CA LYS A 126 14.37 -15.58 5.59
C LYS A 126 12.89 -15.28 5.73
N GLY A 127 12.16 -16.19 6.36
CA GLY A 127 10.74 -16.04 6.63
C GLY A 127 9.87 -16.73 5.59
N LEU A 128 8.60 -16.35 5.57
CA LEU A 128 7.65 -16.89 4.61
C LEU A 128 7.91 -16.28 3.22
N PRO A 129 7.65 -17.04 2.14
CA PRO A 129 7.65 -16.46 0.81
C PRO A 129 6.65 -15.31 0.73
N GLU A 130 7.01 -14.25 0.02
CA GLU A 130 6.13 -13.09 -0.20
C GLU A 130 5.26 -13.32 -1.45
N PRO A 131 3.99 -12.89 -1.47
CA PRO A 131 3.17 -12.98 -2.67
C PRO A 131 3.62 -11.97 -3.73
N ILE A 132 3.46 -12.34 -5.00
CA ILE A 132 3.70 -11.43 -6.14
C ILE A 132 2.89 -10.15 -5.98
N SER A 133 1.62 -10.30 -5.62
CA SER A 133 0.69 -9.22 -5.34
C SER A 133 0.52 -9.03 -3.83
N LYS A 134 1.19 -8.02 -3.30
CA LYS A 134 1.19 -7.69 -1.86
C LYS A 134 0.44 -6.38 -1.64
N ARG A 135 -0.35 -6.34 -0.57
CA ARG A 135 -0.95 -5.12 -0.01
C ARG A 135 -0.67 -5.08 1.49
N THR A 136 -0.19 -3.95 1.99
CA THR A 136 -0.21 -3.61 3.42
C THR A 136 -1.06 -2.37 3.63
N VAL A 137 -1.57 -2.21 4.84
CA VAL A 137 -2.36 -1.05 5.24
C VAL A 137 -1.83 -0.53 6.56
N GLU A 138 -1.45 0.74 6.57
CA GLU A 138 -0.93 1.42 7.74
C GLU A 138 -2.05 2.28 8.33
N GLY A 139 -2.60 1.84 9.47
CA GLY A 139 -3.75 2.47 10.13
C GLY A 139 -3.43 3.76 10.87
N ASP A 140 -2.15 4.00 11.13
CA ASP A 140 -1.56 5.13 11.84
C ASP A 140 -1.03 6.21 10.90
N LEU A 141 -1.02 5.99 9.57
CA LEU A 141 -0.41 6.90 8.58
C LEU A 141 -1.44 7.57 7.67
N GLY A 142 -2.48 8.19 8.22
CA GLY A 142 -3.51 8.90 7.46
C GLY A 142 -3.41 10.43 7.61
N MET A 143 -3.81 11.17 6.57
CA MET A 143 -3.65 12.63 6.53
C MET A 143 -4.70 13.42 7.31
N ARG A 144 -5.69 12.75 7.94
CA ARG A 144 -6.76 13.38 8.72
C ARG A 144 -6.99 12.64 10.04
N TYR A 145 -7.73 11.54 10.01
CA TYR A 145 -8.20 10.83 11.21
C TYR A 145 -7.07 10.25 12.06
N SER A 146 -5.97 9.84 11.44
CA SER A 146 -4.75 9.33 12.11
C SER A 146 -3.57 10.28 12.00
N LEU A 147 -3.81 11.54 11.63
CA LEU A 147 -2.76 12.55 11.48
C LEU A 147 -1.95 12.76 12.77
N PRO A 148 -2.54 12.78 13.98
CA PRO A 148 -1.75 12.86 15.21
C PRO A 148 -0.77 11.70 15.36
N SER A 149 -1.22 10.45 15.12
CA SER A 149 -0.36 9.27 15.19
C SER A 149 0.75 9.29 14.15
N LEU A 150 0.44 9.75 12.93
CA LEU A 150 1.45 9.94 11.89
C LEU A 150 2.53 10.93 12.32
N VAL A 151 2.13 12.03 12.96
CA VAL A 151 3.03 13.09 13.42
C VAL A 151 3.90 12.64 14.59
N ASP A 152 3.39 11.77 15.47
CA ASP A 152 4.15 11.17 16.57
C ASP A 152 5.31 10.28 16.07
N GLU A 153 5.21 9.71 14.86
CA GLU A 153 6.27 8.93 14.21
C GLU A 153 7.32 9.81 13.50
N LEU A 154 7.12 11.14 13.43
CA LEU A 154 8.02 12.06 12.71
C LEU A 154 9.10 12.64 13.63
N ASP A 155 10.31 12.77 13.07
CA ASP A 155 11.33 13.65 13.63
C ASP A 155 10.96 15.12 13.30
N LEU A 156 10.26 15.75 14.24
CA LEU A 156 9.82 17.15 14.09
C LEU A 156 10.98 18.15 14.04
N ASP A 157 12.17 17.81 14.56
CA ASP A 157 13.33 18.70 14.51
C ASP A 157 13.94 18.69 13.10
N ALA A 158 14.04 17.51 12.48
CA ALA A 158 14.43 17.39 11.07
C ALA A 158 13.39 18.08 10.15
N PHE A 159 12.10 17.86 10.43
CA PHE A 159 10.98 18.46 9.67
C PHE A 159 11.01 19.99 9.68
N SER A 160 11.18 20.58 10.87
CA SER A 160 11.17 22.04 11.08
C SER A 160 12.34 22.71 10.34
N LYS A 161 13.53 22.08 10.37
CA LYS A 161 14.72 22.56 9.65
C LYS A 161 14.51 22.55 8.14
N GLU A 162 13.89 21.51 7.60
CA GLU A 162 13.69 21.38 6.16
C GLU A 162 12.75 22.46 5.59
N LEU A 163 11.64 22.73 6.27
CA LEU A 163 10.68 23.74 5.81
C LEU A 163 10.99 25.16 6.30
N SER A 164 11.95 25.32 7.22
CA SER A 164 12.15 26.59 7.95
C SER A 164 10.85 27.06 8.62
N ILE A 165 10.11 26.12 9.20
CA ILE A 165 8.84 26.33 9.89
C ILE A 165 9.02 25.94 11.36
N ASP A 166 8.40 26.68 12.28
CA ASP A 166 8.49 26.34 13.70
C ASP A 166 7.66 25.09 14.04
N ARG A 167 8.13 24.28 15.00
CA ARG A 167 7.40 23.10 15.47
C ARG A 167 5.98 23.43 15.93
N SER A 168 5.76 24.61 16.52
CA SER A 168 4.45 25.07 16.96
C SER A 168 3.47 25.30 15.80
N GLU A 169 3.95 25.71 14.62
CA GLU A 169 3.12 25.85 13.42
C GLU A 169 2.63 24.47 12.93
N VAL A 170 3.52 23.46 12.93
CA VAL A 170 3.16 22.08 12.57
C VAL A 170 2.12 21.51 13.53
N ILE A 171 2.37 21.63 14.83
CA ILE A 171 1.44 21.17 15.88
C ILE A 171 0.09 21.91 15.79
N GLY A 172 0.13 23.22 15.54
CA GLY A 172 -1.06 24.05 15.37
C GLY A 172 -1.91 23.60 14.17
N TRP A 173 -1.27 23.32 13.03
CA TRP A 173 -1.97 22.80 11.86
C TRP A 173 -2.59 21.42 12.12
N VAL A 174 -1.84 20.50 12.72
CA VAL A 174 -2.33 19.14 13.06
C VAL A 174 -3.52 19.20 14.00
N SER A 175 -3.46 20.06 15.03
CA SER A 175 -4.57 20.29 15.96
C SER A 175 -5.81 20.82 15.22
N THR A 176 -5.63 21.76 14.29
CA THR A 176 -6.70 22.32 13.47
C THR A 176 -7.36 21.26 12.58
N CYS A 177 -6.56 20.44 11.89
CA CYS A 177 -7.07 19.33 11.07
C CYS A 177 -7.81 18.27 11.91
N THR A 178 -7.37 18.02 13.14
CA THR A 178 -8.01 17.07 14.05
C THR A 178 -9.39 17.56 14.48
N GLN A 179 -9.52 18.87 14.75
CA GLN A 179 -10.81 19.50 15.10
C GLN A 179 -11.73 19.67 13.89
N HIS A 180 -11.16 19.82 12.70
CA HIS A 180 -11.89 20.03 11.45
C HIS A 180 -11.40 19.08 10.34
N PRO A 181 -11.80 17.79 10.35
CA PRO A 181 -11.29 16.80 9.38
C PRO A 181 -11.60 17.12 7.91
N GLY A 182 -12.62 17.95 7.65
CA GLY A 182 -12.98 18.40 6.31
C GLY A 182 -12.16 19.61 5.81
N LEU A 183 -11.30 20.19 6.66
CA LEU A 183 -10.45 21.30 6.27
C LEU A 183 -9.36 20.82 5.30
N LEU A 184 -9.18 21.57 4.22
CA LEU A 184 -8.12 21.39 3.25
C LEU A 184 -7.20 22.61 3.29
N ALA A 185 -5.90 22.38 3.18
CA ALA A 185 -4.96 23.48 3.02
C ALA A 185 -5.26 24.24 1.72
N GLU A 186 -5.12 25.57 1.76
CA GLU A 186 -5.21 26.39 0.56
C GLU A 186 -4.00 26.14 -0.36
N ALA A 187 -4.19 26.30 -1.66
CA ALA A 187 -3.09 26.13 -2.62
C ALA A 187 -1.98 27.16 -2.35
N GLU A 188 -0.72 26.71 -2.45
CA GLU A 188 0.50 27.49 -2.20
C GLU A 188 0.70 27.97 -0.74
N SER A 189 -0.17 27.55 0.18
CA SER A 189 -0.09 27.96 1.58
C SER A 189 1.06 27.26 2.33
N ARG A 190 1.37 27.74 3.54
CA ARG A 190 2.36 27.08 4.41
C ARG A 190 1.86 25.71 4.88
N GLU A 191 0.58 25.63 5.17
CA GLU A 191 -0.14 24.43 5.57
C GLU A 191 -0.03 23.36 4.48
N GLN A 192 -0.17 23.73 3.20
CA GLN A 192 0.02 22.77 2.11
C GLN A 192 1.46 22.21 2.10
N LYS A 193 2.49 23.03 2.36
CA LYS A 193 3.88 22.56 2.46
C LYS A 193 4.08 21.61 3.65
N ILE A 194 3.43 21.89 4.78
CA ILE A 194 3.40 21.00 5.94
C ILE A 194 2.74 19.67 5.56
N GLU A 195 1.57 19.69 4.91
CA GLU A 195 0.87 18.48 4.47
C GLU A 195 1.70 17.65 3.47
N GLU A 196 2.35 18.29 2.49
CA GLU A 196 3.22 17.61 1.53
C GLU A 196 4.39 16.90 2.22
N LEU A 197 5.03 17.54 3.20
CA LEU A 197 6.15 16.94 3.91
C LEU A 197 5.70 15.81 4.85
N ILE A 198 4.56 15.97 5.53
CA ILE A 198 3.95 14.90 6.32
C ILE A 198 3.61 13.71 5.42
N ALA A 199 2.99 13.95 4.26
CA ALA A 199 2.65 12.91 3.29
C ALA A 199 3.90 12.20 2.76
N ARG A 200 4.99 12.92 2.49
CA ARG A 200 6.27 12.30 2.08
C ARG A 200 6.78 11.32 3.13
N ASN A 201 6.70 11.69 4.41
CA ASN A 201 7.12 10.81 5.50
C ASN A 201 6.14 9.64 5.70
N ALA A 202 4.84 9.84 5.49
CA ALA A 202 3.88 8.74 5.45
C ALA A 202 4.24 7.71 4.38
N VAL A 203 4.57 8.16 3.16
CA VAL A 203 5.08 7.28 2.09
C VAL A 203 6.35 6.55 2.54
N LYS A 204 7.32 7.27 3.12
CA LYS A 204 8.57 6.68 3.60
C LYS A 204 8.31 5.53 4.57
N ILE A 205 7.60 5.80 5.66
CA ILE A 205 7.34 4.83 6.73
C ILE A 205 6.50 3.66 6.18
N ALA A 206 5.46 3.94 5.40
CA ALA A 206 4.61 2.90 4.84
C ALA A 206 5.37 1.96 3.90
N VAL A 207 6.29 2.50 3.08
CA VAL A 207 7.12 1.68 2.19
C VAL A 207 8.19 0.92 2.96
N GLU A 208 8.78 1.50 4.01
CA GLU A 208 9.72 0.79 4.91
C GLU A 208 9.06 -0.42 5.58
N ARG A 209 7.82 -0.27 6.05
CA ARG A 209 7.03 -1.37 6.64
C ARG A 209 6.53 -2.39 5.60
N HIS A 210 6.35 -1.97 4.35
CA HIS A 210 5.92 -2.85 3.26
C HIS A 210 7.07 -3.66 2.63
N ALA A 211 8.22 -3.02 2.47
CA ALA A 211 9.42 -3.60 1.88
C ALA A 211 10.07 -4.63 2.81
N GLY A 212 10.98 -5.42 2.24
CA GLY A 212 11.85 -6.29 3.00
C GLY A 212 13.00 -5.53 3.65
N THR A 213 13.64 -6.17 4.62
CA THR A 213 14.82 -5.65 5.29
C THR A 213 16.02 -6.57 5.10
N TYR A 214 17.17 -5.96 4.85
CA TYR A 214 18.48 -6.58 4.79
C TYR A 214 19.14 -6.55 6.16
N GLN A 215 19.66 -7.70 6.58
CA GLN A 215 20.41 -7.84 7.82
C GLN A 215 21.74 -8.56 7.56
N PRO A 216 22.88 -8.00 7.97
CA PRO A 216 24.16 -8.67 7.83
C PRO A 216 24.25 -9.85 8.82
N VAL A 217 24.74 -10.98 8.34
CA VAL A 217 25.03 -12.17 9.14
C VAL A 217 26.48 -12.56 8.91
N TYR A 218 27.23 -12.66 10.00
CA TYR A 218 28.64 -13.05 9.95
C TYR A 218 28.76 -14.56 10.10
N THR A 219 29.27 -15.22 9.07
CA THR A 219 29.55 -16.65 9.05
C THR A 219 31.06 -16.90 9.13
N PRO A 220 31.50 -18.13 9.44
CA PRO A 220 32.93 -18.49 9.34
C PRO A 220 33.55 -18.30 7.95
N PHE A 221 32.73 -18.17 6.91
CA PHE A 221 33.16 -17.99 5.51
C PHE A 221 33.04 -16.54 5.02
N GLY A 222 32.69 -15.59 5.90
CA GLY A 222 32.52 -14.18 5.57
C GLY A 222 31.13 -13.64 5.87
N GLN A 223 30.90 -12.39 5.49
CA GLN A 223 29.63 -11.70 5.65
C GLN A 223 28.67 -12.09 4.54
N VAL A 224 27.48 -12.54 4.93
CA VAL A 224 26.32 -12.74 4.03
C VAL A 224 25.20 -11.81 4.48
N TYR A 225 24.20 -11.61 3.63
CA TYR A 225 23.00 -10.87 4.01
C TYR A 225 21.81 -11.81 4.11
N THR A 226 20.88 -11.47 4.99
CA THR A 226 19.55 -12.07 5.00
C THR A 226 18.52 -11.04 4.60
N LEU A 227 17.59 -11.43 3.73
CA LEU A 227 16.43 -10.63 3.37
C LEU A 227 15.21 -11.21 4.07
N THR A 228 14.52 -10.40 4.89
CA THR A 228 13.19 -10.76 5.40
C THR A 228 12.16 -9.89 4.69
N GLY A 229 11.19 -10.49 4.01
CA GLY A 229 10.19 -9.77 3.22
C GLY A 229 10.60 -9.62 1.76
N LYS A 230 10.15 -8.53 1.11
CA LYS A 230 10.16 -8.37 -0.35
C LYS A 230 11.22 -7.37 -0.79
N ASP A 231 12.11 -7.75 -1.69
CA ASP A 231 13.05 -6.78 -2.27
C ASP A 231 12.36 -5.95 -3.36
N LEU A 232 12.27 -4.63 -3.14
CA LEU A 232 11.66 -3.70 -4.08
C LEU A 232 12.70 -2.76 -4.73
N ALA A 233 14.01 -3.00 -4.51
CA ALA A 233 15.08 -2.17 -5.02
C ALA A 233 15.04 -1.96 -6.54
N ALA A 234 14.73 -3.03 -7.28
CA ALA A 234 14.65 -3.02 -8.74
C ALA A 234 13.27 -2.60 -9.28
N VAL A 235 12.30 -2.24 -8.44
CA VAL A 235 10.97 -1.82 -8.91
C VAL A 235 11.10 -0.51 -9.71
N PRO A 236 10.73 -0.50 -11.00
CA PRO A 236 10.97 0.63 -11.87
C PRO A 236 9.97 1.77 -11.70
N PHE A 237 8.79 1.53 -11.11
CA PHE A 237 7.74 2.53 -11.02
C PHE A 237 7.11 2.62 -9.62
N VAL A 238 6.95 3.85 -9.14
CA VAL A 238 6.15 4.19 -7.95
C VAL A 238 4.97 5.05 -8.38
N ILE A 239 3.76 4.57 -8.11
CA ILE A 239 2.49 5.21 -8.46
C ILE A 239 1.89 5.88 -7.23
N GLY A 240 1.66 7.18 -7.31
CA GLY A 240 0.90 7.93 -6.32
C GLY A 240 -0.60 7.86 -6.58
N ILE A 241 -1.33 7.42 -5.56
CA ILE A 241 -2.78 7.36 -5.52
C ILE A 241 -3.24 8.19 -4.30
N GLY A 242 -4.45 8.75 -4.35
CA GLY A 242 -5.06 9.44 -3.22
C GLY A 242 -4.92 10.96 -3.26
N GLY A 243 -5.86 11.62 -2.57
CA GLY A 243 -6.12 13.06 -2.72
C GLY A 243 -4.94 13.97 -2.38
N VAL A 244 -4.14 13.61 -1.36
CA VAL A 244 -2.98 14.44 -0.95
C VAL A 244 -1.90 14.45 -2.03
N VAL A 245 -1.68 13.33 -2.72
CA VAL A 245 -0.70 13.26 -3.81
C VAL A 245 -1.26 13.94 -5.06
N ILE A 246 -2.53 13.67 -5.41
CA ILE A 246 -3.20 14.21 -6.60
C ILE A 246 -3.27 15.74 -6.58
N ASN A 247 -3.50 16.34 -5.42
CA ASN A 247 -3.66 17.78 -5.25
C ASN A 247 -2.41 18.49 -4.71
N ALA A 248 -1.30 17.76 -4.55
CA ALA A 248 -0.02 18.36 -4.18
C ALA A 248 0.48 19.30 -5.29
N ARG A 249 1.18 20.34 -4.87
CA ARG A 249 1.98 21.20 -5.74
C ARG A 249 3.20 20.44 -6.25
N ARG A 250 3.82 19.60 -5.40
CA ARG A 250 4.99 18.76 -5.75
C ARG A 250 4.72 17.28 -5.47
N PRO A 251 3.87 16.61 -6.25
CA PRO A 251 3.57 15.19 -6.05
C PRO A 251 4.81 14.30 -6.11
N HIS A 252 5.77 14.63 -6.98
CA HIS A 252 7.07 13.94 -7.05
C HIS A 252 7.80 13.97 -5.70
N ALA A 253 7.80 15.10 -5.01
CA ALA A 253 8.49 15.23 -3.72
C ALA A 253 7.86 14.35 -2.64
N ILE A 254 6.54 14.11 -2.70
CA ILE A 254 5.85 13.17 -1.80
C ILE A 254 6.29 11.73 -2.10
N LEU A 255 6.28 11.34 -3.37
CA LEU A 255 6.61 9.97 -3.77
C LEU A 255 8.09 9.61 -3.60
N GLU A 256 8.99 10.59 -3.58
CA GLU A 256 10.40 10.40 -3.22
C GLU A 256 10.59 9.77 -1.82
N GLY A 257 9.60 9.84 -0.93
CA GLY A 257 9.62 9.09 0.33
C GLY A 257 9.79 7.57 0.12
N ALA A 258 9.28 7.03 -0.99
CA ALA A 258 9.39 5.62 -1.33
C ALA A 258 10.82 5.21 -1.70
N LYS A 259 11.65 6.15 -2.17
CA LYS A 259 12.99 5.87 -2.67
C LYS A 259 13.97 5.56 -1.53
N ARG A 260 14.84 4.58 -1.76
CA ARG A 260 15.95 4.26 -0.84
C ARG A 260 16.89 5.45 -0.73
N GLN A 261 17.21 5.83 0.50
CA GLN A 261 18.19 6.87 0.76
C GLN A 261 19.61 6.27 0.69
N PRO A 262 20.64 7.05 0.30
CA PRO A 262 22.00 6.52 0.13
C PRO A 262 22.61 5.90 1.39
N ASP A 263 22.21 6.39 2.56
CA ASP A 263 22.64 5.95 3.90
C ASP A 263 21.77 4.82 4.48
N ASP A 264 20.67 4.49 3.82
CA ASP A 264 19.77 3.42 4.21
C ASP A 264 20.10 2.13 3.47
N HIS A 265 20.86 1.27 4.15
CA HIS A 265 21.21 -0.07 3.68
C HIS A 265 20.30 -1.16 4.26
N VAL A 266 19.33 -0.78 5.08
CA VAL A 266 18.47 -1.73 5.80
C VAL A 266 17.24 -2.04 4.97
N PHE A 267 16.58 -1.03 4.40
CA PHE A 267 15.31 -1.25 3.71
C PHE A 267 15.51 -1.52 2.21
N ALA A 268 14.88 -2.59 1.73
CA ALA A 268 14.89 -3.01 0.33
C ALA A 268 13.89 -2.17 -0.51
N LYS A 269 14.01 -0.85 -0.44
CA LYS A 269 13.14 0.12 -1.14
C LYS A 269 13.63 0.38 -2.56
N PRO A 270 12.76 0.86 -3.47
CA PRO A 270 13.16 1.26 -4.83
C PRO A 270 14.37 2.20 -4.86
N GLU A 271 15.38 1.87 -5.67
CA GLU A 271 16.60 2.69 -5.77
C GLU A 271 16.46 3.84 -6.77
N GLN A 272 15.91 3.57 -7.95
CA GLN A 272 15.77 4.53 -9.05
C GLN A 272 14.39 4.43 -9.73
N PRO A 273 13.29 4.63 -8.99
CA PRO A 273 11.96 4.53 -9.59
C PRO A 273 11.65 5.73 -10.48
N GLY A 274 10.92 5.49 -11.57
CA GLY A 274 10.09 6.50 -12.22
C GLY A 274 8.81 6.74 -11.41
N TYR A 275 8.31 7.97 -11.40
CA TYR A 275 7.13 8.34 -10.63
C TYR A 275 5.94 8.55 -11.54
N LEU A 276 4.83 7.94 -11.17
CA LEU A 276 3.57 7.98 -11.88
C LEU A 276 2.47 8.49 -10.93
N ILE A 277 1.40 9.07 -11.46
CA ILE A 277 0.28 9.53 -10.64
C ILE A 277 -1.07 9.21 -11.29
N ASP A 278 -2.01 8.72 -10.48
CA ASP A 278 -3.42 8.56 -10.84
C ASP A 278 -4.17 9.90 -10.72
N LYS A 279 -3.88 10.84 -11.64
CA LYS A 279 -4.38 12.22 -11.54
C LYS A 279 -5.91 12.33 -11.51
N LYS A 280 -6.61 11.41 -12.16
CA LYS A 280 -8.09 11.37 -12.23
C LYS A 280 -8.74 10.44 -11.21
N TYR A 281 -7.94 9.82 -10.34
CA TYR A 281 -8.39 8.90 -9.29
C TYR A 281 -9.24 7.74 -9.83
N ILE A 282 -8.79 7.12 -10.93
CA ILE A 282 -9.55 6.09 -11.66
C ILE A 282 -9.18 4.66 -11.28
N PHE A 283 -8.12 4.40 -10.50
CA PHE A 283 -7.63 3.03 -10.27
C PHE A 283 -8.70 2.10 -9.71
N ALA A 284 -9.48 2.54 -8.71
CA ALA A 284 -10.58 1.73 -8.19
C ALA A 284 -11.62 1.39 -9.28
N SER A 285 -12.02 2.38 -10.08
CA SER A 285 -12.96 2.18 -11.20
C SER A 285 -12.40 1.25 -12.27
N MET A 286 -11.10 1.34 -12.56
CA MET A 286 -10.43 0.47 -13.54
C MET A 286 -10.26 -0.95 -13.03
N GLY A 287 -10.08 -1.12 -11.72
CA GLY A 287 -10.10 -2.44 -11.08
C GLY A 287 -11.45 -3.14 -11.16
N LEU A 288 -12.55 -2.37 -11.10
CA LEU A 288 -13.90 -2.88 -11.36
C LEU A 288 -14.07 -3.21 -12.85
N LEU A 289 -13.74 -2.25 -13.73
CA LEU A 289 -13.91 -2.38 -15.17
C LEU A 289 -13.09 -3.55 -15.74
N GLY A 290 -11.87 -3.74 -15.24
CA GLY A 290 -10.94 -4.75 -15.70
C GLY A 290 -11.43 -6.18 -15.51
N SER A 291 -12.41 -6.42 -14.62
CA SER A 291 -13.05 -7.73 -14.48
C SER A 291 -13.88 -8.13 -15.71
N ALA A 292 -14.44 -7.16 -16.43
CA ALA A 292 -15.28 -7.38 -17.61
C ALA A 292 -14.59 -6.95 -18.92
N TYR A 293 -13.83 -5.86 -18.89
CA TYR A 293 -13.17 -5.24 -20.04
C TYR A 293 -11.70 -4.94 -19.73
N PRO A 294 -10.84 -5.98 -19.61
CA PRO A 294 -9.46 -5.82 -19.17
C PRO A 294 -8.61 -4.96 -20.12
N ASP A 295 -8.78 -5.11 -21.44
CA ASP A 295 -8.02 -4.33 -22.43
C ASP A 295 -8.37 -2.83 -22.35
N LEU A 296 -9.66 -2.50 -22.28
CA LEU A 296 -10.13 -1.12 -22.16
C LEU A 296 -9.69 -0.48 -20.83
N ALA A 297 -9.81 -1.21 -19.72
CA ALA A 297 -9.36 -0.72 -18.43
C ALA A 297 -7.84 -0.44 -18.42
N LEU A 298 -7.05 -1.33 -19.03
CA LEU A 298 -5.61 -1.14 -19.15
C LEU A 298 -5.25 0.04 -20.06
N GLU A 299 -5.94 0.21 -21.18
CA GLU A 299 -5.76 1.35 -22.09
C GLU A 299 -6.03 2.68 -21.37
N LEU A 300 -7.15 2.77 -20.66
CA LEU A 300 -7.52 3.95 -19.87
C LEU A 300 -6.50 4.23 -18.76
N MET A 301 -6.07 3.22 -18.00
CA MET A 301 -5.04 3.41 -16.97
C MET A 301 -3.74 3.94 -17.57
N LYS A 302 -3.25 3.35 -18.66
CA LYS A 302 -2.01 3.81 -19.32
C LYS A 302 -2.12 5.24 -19.85
N LYS A 303 -3.29 5.61 -20.36
CA LYS A 303 -3.55 6.96 -20.89
C LYS A 303 -3.63 8.01 -19.78
N GLU A 304 -4.25 7.67 -18.66
CA GLU A 304 -4.59 8.64 -17.61
C GLU A 304 -3.55 8.70 -16.48
N THR A 305 -2.64 7.71 -16.39
CA THR A 305 -1.51 7.74 -15.49
C THR A 305 -0.45 8.69 -16.02
N ILE A 306 -0.14 9.75 -15.28
CA ILE A 306 0.81 10.78 -15.70
C ILE A 306 2.21 10.46 -15.18
N ASN A 307 3.21 10.51 -16.05
CA ASN A 307 4.62 10.37 -15.69
C ASN A 307 5.18 11.70 -15.16
N LEU A 308 5.64 11.70 -13.91
CA LEU A 308 6.20 12.87 -13.22
C LEU A 308 7.72 13.00 -13.41
N THR A 309 8.42 11.95 -13.84
CA THR A 309 9.89 11.93 -14.01
C THR A 309 10.36 12.87 -15.14
N HIS A 310 9.48 13.27 -16.06
CA HIS A 310 9.79 14.24 -17.12
C HIS A 310 9.36 15.69 -16.81
N TYR A 311 8.73 15.96 -15.66
CA TYR A 311 8.28 17.31 -15.28
C TYR A 311 9.36 18.16 -14.57
N GLY A 312 10.58 17.64 -14.38
CA GLY A 312 11.67 18.30 -13.66
C GLY A 312 12.51 19.32 -14.46
N ASN A 313 12.26 19.51 -15.76
CA ASN A 313 13.08 20.35 -16.63
C ASN A 313 12.47 21.72 -16.98
N PHE A 314 11.73 22.33 -16.05
CA PHE A 314 11.39 23.75 -16.14
C PHE A 314 11.77 24.45 -14.83
N GLN A 315 13.04 24.86 -14.76
CA GLN A 315 13.47 26.02 -13.98
C GLN A 315 13.39 27.27 -14.87
#